data_AF-A0A5K0VBZ7-F1
#
_entry.id   AF-A0A5K0VBZ7-F1
#
_cell.length_a   1.000
_cell.length_b   1.000
_cell.length_c   1.000
_cell.angle_alpha   90.00
_cell.angle_beta   90.00
_cell.angle_gamma   90.00
#
_symmetry.space_group_name_H-M   'P 1'
#
loop_
_entity.id
_entity.type
_entity.pdbx_description
1 polymer ?
#
loop_
_entity_poly.entity_id
_entity_poly.type
_entity_poly.pdbx_seq_one_letter_code
_entity_poly.pdbx_strand_id
1 'polypeptide(L)'
;KYWEAGGNCNLAIAAARVGLRCLTLGLVGDEIYGRFLVEVLGEEGIGMVKMNEDAETSASNGISYETLRCWVLVDPLQRHGFC
;
A
#
# COMPACT_ATOMS: atom_id res chain seq x y z
N LYS A 1 -11.22 9.97 -6.64
CA LYS A 1 -9.77 10.11 -6.40
C LYS A 1 -9.59 10.87 -5.09
N TYR A 2 -9.51 10.16 -3.96
CA TYR A 2 -9.35 10.77 -2.64
C TYR A 2 -8.22 10.13 -1.82
N TRP A 3 -7.50 9.18 -2.42
CA TRP A 3 -6.44 8.41 -1.78
C TRP A 3 -5.22 8.42 -2.68
N GLU A 4 -4.06 8.32 -2.06
CA GLU A 4 -2.76 8.27 -2.72
C GLU A 4 -2.01 7.06 -2.16
N ALA A 5 -1.21 6.40 -3.00
CA ALA A 5 -0.27 5.41 -2.51
C ALA A 5 0.81 6.11 -1.65
N GLY A 6 1.20 5.48 -0.55
CA GLY A 6 2.15 6.04 0.40
C GLY A 6 3.16 5.01 0.91
N GLY A 7 3.96 5.43 1.89
CA GLY A 7 4.99 4.60 2.50
C GLY A 7 6.02 4.10 1.48
N ASN A 8 6.35 2.80 1.56
CA ASN A 8 7.36 2.18 0.69
C ASN A 8 6.98 2.18 -0.80
N CYS A 9 5.69 2.35 -1.13
CA CYS A 9 5.25 2.43 -2.52
C CYS A 9 5.94 3.60 -3.25
N ASN A 10 6.17 4.71 -2.56
CA ASN A 10 6.79 5.90 -3.15
C ASN A 10 8.18 5.61 -3.72
N LEU A 11 8.98 4.81 -3.02
CA LEU A 11 10.30 4.41 -3.50
C LEU A 11 10.20 3.50 -4.72
N ALA A 12 9.30 2.52 -4.71
CA ALA A 12 9.10 1.61 -5.84
C ALA A 12 8.63 2.37 -7.09
N ILE A 13 7.70 3.32 -6.92
CA ILE A 13 7.21 4.21 -7.98
C ILE A 13 8.34 5.08 -8.54
N ALA A 14 9.12 5.73 -7.66
CA ALA A 14 10.26 6.52 -8.10
C ALA A 14 11.29 5.67 -8.88
N ALA A 15 11.60 4.47 -8.38
CA ALA A 15 12.52 3.54 -9.03
C ALA A 15 12.02 3.07 -10.41
N ALA A 16 10.73 2.73 -10.53
CA ALA A 16 10.12 2.35 -11.80
C ALA A 16 10.18 3.49 -12.82
N ARG A 17 9.86 4.72 -12.38
CA ARG A 17 9.86 5.91 -13.25
C ARG A 17 11.25 6.31 -13.76
N VAL A 18 12.34 5.93 -13.07
CA VAL A 18 13.71 6.11 -13.58
C VAL A 18 14.20 4.93 -14.45
N GLY A 19 13.31 3.99 -14.80
CA GLY A 19 13.57 2.92 -15.75
C GLY A 19 13.98 1.58 -15.13
N LEU A 20 13.88 1.42 -13.81
CA LEU A 20 14.14 0.13 -13.15
C LEU A 20 12.93 -0.79 -13.26
N ARG A 21 13.18 -2.11 -13.26
CA ARG A 21 12.12 -3.11 -13.09
C ARG A 21 11.94 -3.39 -11.61
N CYS A 22 10.76 -3.10 -11.09
CA CYS A 22 10.48 -3.18 -9.66
C CYS A 22 9.47 -4.28 -9.33
N LEU A 23 9.69 -4.92 -8.19
CA LEU A 23 8.75 -5.83 -7.55
C LEU A 23 8.61 -5.41 -6.09
N THR A 24 7.38 -5.34 -5.58
CA THR A 24 7.11 -5.12 -4.15
C THR A 24 6.64 -6.41 -3.49
N LEU A 25 7.03 -6.56 -2.22
CA LEU A 25 6.61 -7.66 -1.36
C LEU A 25 6.03 -7.05 -0.08
N GLY A 26 4.81 -7.41 0.29
CA GLY A 26 4.19 -6.89 1.49
C GLY A 26 2.80 -7.43 1.78
N LEU A 27 2.31 -7.08 2.97
CA LEU A 27 0.95 -7.37 3.42
C LEU A 27 0.03 -6.22 3.04
N VAL A 28 -1.04 -6.54 2.33
CA VAL A 28 -2.09 -5.61 1.91
C VAL A 28 -3.44 -6.32 2.06
N GLY A 29 -4.44 -5.62 2.62
CA GLY A 29 -5.77 -6.18 2.83
C GLY A 29 -6.50 -6.49 1.53
N ASP A 30 -7.57 -7.29 1.60
CA ASP A 30 -8.46 -7.54 0.45
C ASP A 30 -9.61 -6.52 0.32
N GLU A 31 -9.56 -5.47 1.13
CA GLU A 31 -10.53 -4.38 1.12
C GLU A 31 -10.23 -3.35 0.01
N ILE A 32 -11.01 -2.26 -0.05
CA ILE A 32 -10.94 -1.27 -1.14
C ILE A 32 -9.58 -0.57 -1.26
N TYR A 33 -8.92 -0.21 -0.16
CA TYR A 33 -7.63 0.48 -0.16
C TYR A 33 -6.51 -0.46 -0.60
N GLY A 34 -6.60 -1.73 -0.24
CA GLY A 34 -5.62 -2.73 -0.66
C GLY A 34 -5.68 -3.01 -2.16
N ARG A 35 -6.89 -3.17 -2.70
CA ARG A 35 -7.09 -3.27 -4.15
C ARG A 35 -6.62 -2.02 -4.88
N PHE A 36 -6.90 -0.84 -4.34
CA PHE A 36 -6.38 0.43 -4.85
C PHE A 36 -4.85 0.45 -4.91
N LEU A 37 -4.14 -0.01 -3.87
CA LEU A 37 -2.67 -0.06 -3.90
C LEU A 37 -2.13 -1.01 -4.97
N VAL A 38 -2.74 -2.20 -5.11
CA VAL A 38 -2.36 -3.18 -6.14
C VAL A 38 -2.56 -2.59 -7.55
N GLU A 39 -3.68 -1.91 -7.78
CA GLU A 39 -3.98 -1.24 -9.04
C GLU A 39 -2.95 -0.13 -9.34
N VAL A 40 -2.68 0.77 -8.39
CA VAL A 40 -1.71 1.86 -8.57
C VAL A 40 -0.31 1.33 -8.88
N LEU A 41 0.16 0.30 -8.15
CA LEU A 41 1.46 -0.31 -8.43
C LEU A 41 1.49 -0.93 -9.83
N GLY A 42 0.42 -1.62 -10.24
CA GLY A 42 0.30 -2.19 -11.59
C GLY A 42 0.32 -1.13 -12.69
N GLU A 43 -0.38 -0.01 -12.50
CA GLU A 43 -0.39 1.14 -13.44
C GLU A 43 1.00 1.77 -13.59
N GLU A 44 1.82 1.78 -12.52
CA GLU A 44 3.21 2.24 -12.52
C GLU A 44 4.19 1.18 -13.06
N GLY A 45 3.70 0.03 -13.54
CA GLY A 45 4.51 -1.06 -14.10
C GLY A 45 5.26 -1.90 -13.06
N ILE A 46 4.81 -1.86 -11.80
CA ILE A 46 5.43 -2.54 -10.66
C ILE A 46 4.65 -3.80 -10.34
N GLY A 47 5.34 -4.95 -10.32
CA GLY A 47 4.73 -6.19 -9.87
C GLY A 47 4.60 -6.23 -8.35
N MET A 48 3.56 -6.88 -7.83
CA MET A 48 3.38 -7.09 -6.39
C MET A 48 3.21 -8.57 -6.07
N VAL A 49 3.95 -9.04 -5.06
CA VAL A 49 3.77 -10.36 -4.44
C VAL A 49 3.11 -10.16 -3.09
N LYS A 50 1.86 -10.61 -2.97
CA LYS A 50 1.12 -10.59 -1.70
C LYS A 50 1.66 -11.69 -0.79
N MET A 51 2.00 -11.35 0.45
CA MET A 51 2.33 -12.36 1.46
C MET A 51 1.06 -13.09 1.88
N ASN A 52 1.07 -14.43 1.81
CA ASN A 52 -0.01 -15.26 2.34
C ASN A 52 0.30 -15.69 3.77
N GLU A 53 -0.64 -15.50 4.69
CA GLU A 53 -0.49 -15.85 6.10
C GLU A 53 -0.98 -17.27 6.44
N ASP A 54 -1.56 -18.00 5.47
CA ASP A 54 -1.99 -19.39 5.69
C ASP A 54 -0.84 -20.37 6.00
N ALA A 55 0.41 -19.91 6.01
CA ALA A 55 1.59 -20.75 6.16
C ALA A 55 1.87 -21.21 7.60
N GLU A 56 1.42 -20.50 8.65
CA GLU A 56 1.71 -20.91 10.03
C GLU A 56 0.58 -20.65 11.04
N THR A 57 -0.15 -21.73 11.34
CA THR A 57 -0.82 -22.03 12.63
C THR A 57 -2.13 -21.35 13.00
N SER A 58 -3.17 -22.19 12.97
CA SER A 58 -4.38 -22.20 13.78
C SER A 58 -4.35 -21.42 15.12
N ALA A 59 -5.50 -20.79 15.40
CA ALA A 59 -6.01 -20.33 16.70
C ALA A 59 -5.79 -18.85 17.07
N SER A 60 -6.70 -17.98 16.61
CA SER A 60 -7.62 -17.18 17.45
C SER A 60 -8.18 -15.98 16.66
N ASN A 61 -9.50 -15.91 16.54
CA ASN A 61 -10.28 -14.75 16.11
C ASN A 61 -9.80 -13.95 14.88
N GLY A 62 -10.16 -14.39 13.67
CA GLY A 62 -10.53 -13.56 12.50
C GLY A 62 -9.98 -12.13 12.40
N ILE A 63 -8.67 -11.91 12.55
CA ILE A 63 -8.07 -10.61 12.24
C ILE A 63 -7.93 -10.57 10.71
N SER A 64 -8.93 -10.01 10.05
CA SER A 64 -8.76 -9.56 8.68
C SER A 64 -7.77 -8.40 8.72
N TYR A 65 -6.57 -8.60 8.18
CA TYR A 65 -5.59 -7.52 8.07
C TYR A 65 -6.10 -6.49 7.08
N GLU A 66 -6.36 -5.30 7.59
CA GLU A 66 -6.68 -4.14 6.77
C GLU A 66 -5.40 -3.50 6.25
N THR A 67 -5.48 -2.90 5.06
CA THR A 67 -4.40 -2.08 4.54
C THR A 67 -4.13 -0.90 5.47
N LEU A 68 -2.86 -0.66 5.79
CA LEU A 68 -2.47 0.47 6.62
C LEU A 68 -2.89 1.78 5.95
N ARG A 69 -3.47 2.67 6.76
CA ARG A 69 -3.93 3.98 6.34
C ARG A 69 -3.14 5.04 7.10
N CYS A 70 -2.76 6.10 6.40
CA CYS A 70 -2.23 7.32 7.01
C CYS A 70 -3.18 8.46 6.65
N TRP A 71 -3.71 9.13 7.66
CA TRP A 71 -4.54 10.31 7.48
C TRP A 71 -3.65 11.54 7.46
N VAL A 72 -3.83 12.36 6.42
CA VAL A 72 -3.13 13.63 6.30
C VAL A 72 -4.16 14.75 6.43
N LEU A 73 -4.05 15.51 7.51
CA LEU A 73 -4.89 16.69 7.75
C LEU A 73 -4.14 17.92 7.23
N VAL A 74 -4.75 18.66 6.31
CA VAL A 74 -4.17 19.87 5.73
C VAL A 74 -5.01 21.08 6.11
N ASP A 75 -4.40 22.09 6.71
CA ASP A 75 -5.09 23.33 7.06
C ASP A 75 -5.10 24.36 5.91
N PRO A 76 -5.88 25.46 5.98
CA PRO A 76 -5.91 26.47 4.92
C PRO A 76 -4.56 27.17 4.66
N LEU A 77 -3.60 27.07 5.58
CA LEU A 77 -2.24 27.59 5.44
C LEU A 77 -1.27 26.55 4.89
N GLN A 78 -1.77 25.40 4.40
CA GLN A 78 -1.00 24.30 3.81
C GLN A 78 -0.06 23.59 4.80
N ARG A 79 -0.39 23.61 6.10
CA ARG A 79 0.33 22.82 7.11
C ARG A 79 -0.26 21.41 7.20
N HIS A 80 0.59 20.43 7.45
CA HIS A 80 0.23 19.01 7.41
C HIS A 80 0.38 18.37 8.79
N GLY A 81 -0.63 17.62 9.22
CA GLY A 81 -0.58 16.69 10.34
C GLY A 81 -0.74 15.25 9.84
N PHE A 82 0.06 14.32 10.38
CA PHE A 82 0.07 12.91 10.00
C PHE A 82 -0.37 12.04 11.17
N CYS A 83 -1.27 11.11 10.93
CA CYS A 83 -1.72 10.10 11.89
C CYS A 83 -1.96 8.74 11.23
#